data_AF-A0A0D8BC59-F1
#
_entry.id   AF-A0A0D8BC59-F1
#
_cell.length_a   1.000
_cell.length_b   1.000
_cell.length_c   1.000
_cell.angle_alpha   90.00
_cell.angle_beta   90.00
_cell.angle_gamma   90.00
#
_symmetry.space_group_name_H-M   'P 1'
#
loop_
_entity.id
_entity.type
_entity.pdbx_description
1 polymer ?
#
loop_
_entity_poly.entity_id
_entity_poly.type
_entity_poly.pdbx_seq_one_letter_code
_entity_poly.pdbx_strand_id
1 'polypeptide(L)'
;MRPDPTPTDRSPTDRSAADAGPLADLARVTSPAGESARPRADPAVVGVAGGVCAHRQASLDELGRPLSDLTFVVVDLETTGTSVATGEITEIGAVRVRGGEVLAEMSTLVRPSVGIPPMVSVITGITDAMVATAPAESEVVPTFLEFARGAVLVAHNAPFDLGFLRAAAQRCGYPPPTWEHLDTLRIARRLVSRDEAPDCRLASLARLFRSSTEPCHRALADARATVDVLHGLFERLGNAGVRTLEELHEYSARVSPAQRRKRHLADGLPTGPGVYIFRDADGRALYVGTSRSVRSRVRTYFTASEPRTRMAEMVALAERVDAIGCAHALEAEVRELRLIAEHKPPYNRRSRFPERTVYLKLTDEPFPRLSRVRAARDEATYLGPFASTRSADDAADALLAAVPLRQCTGRLSPRARRPACALADLGRCGAPCDGREDVAAYARHVAAARAAITGDPGPVIAASTRHIDRLADDRRYEEAAVHRDRMVSFVRAAARGQRLAALTGVPQLVAAAPTAQAGWDLAVVRHGRLVSAVSVAPGIDPRPWVDAAVASAETVQPQPGPAPCASVEETERIARWLAGSGVRLVRLDGEWSWPAAGAIRDALRYADVHRSPDSPEQAAGRRAEGQRPRR
;
A
#
# COMPACT_ATOMS: atom_id res chain seq x y z
N MET A 1 17.83 46.19 60.35
CA MET A 1 18.30 47.42 59.67
C MET A 1 17.55 47.53 58.35
N ARG A 2 16.46 48.31 58.31
CA ARG A 2 15.89 48.88 57.07
C ARG A 2 16.73 50.12 56.69
N PRO A 3 16.70 50.70 55.47
CA PRO A 3 15.63 50.62 54.47
C PRO A 3 16.09 50.49 53.00
N ASP A 4 15.04 50.53 52.19
CA ASP A 4 14.86 50.48 50.74
C ASP A 4 15.00 51.93 50.14
N PRO A 5 14.44 52.31 48.96
CA PRO A 5 15.14 52.66 47.71
C PRO A 5 14.87 54.12 47.22
N THR A 6 15.01 54.39 45.91
CA THR A 6 14.37 55.45 45.06
C THR A 6 15.25 56.65 44.58
N PRO A 7 14.75 57.60 43.72
CA PRO A 7 15.01 57.69 42.26
C PRO A 7 15.30 59.15 41.78
N THR A 8 15.25 59.45 40.47
CA THR A 8 14.94 60.76 39.79
C THR A 8 15.35 60.64 38.30
N ASP A 9 14.56 60.78 37.24
CA ASP A 9 13.58 61.79 36.73
C ASP A 9 14.16 63.20 36.40
N ARG A 10 14.09 63.58 35.10
CA ARG A 10 13.48 64.82 34.51
C ARG A 10 14.10 65.29 33.17
N SER A 11 13.30 65.20 32.08
CA SER A 11 12.76 66.23 31.13
C SER A 11 13.61 67.46 30.67
N PRO A 12 13.24 68.31 29.64
CA PRO A 12 11.88 68.65 29.14
C PRO A 12 11.64 69.14 27.66
N THR A 13 10.34 69.47 27.39
CA THR A 13 9.73 70.54 26.50
C THR A 13 9.67 70.40 24.96
N ASP A 14 8.64 70.81 24.17
CA ASP A 14 7.29 71.44 24.40
C ASP A 14 6.40 71.36 23.11
N ARG A 15 5.04 71.35 23.30
CA ARG A 15 3.85 71.94 22.58
C ARG A 15 3.81 72.17 21.03
N SER A 16 2.69 72.14 20.27
CA SER A 16 1.25 72.51 20.49
C SER A 16 0.24 72.02 19.40
N ALA A 17 -1.04 71.85 19.80
CA ALA A 17 -2.38 72.12 19.15
C ALA A 17 -2.59 72.01 17.61
N ALA A 18 -3.53 71.20 17.07
CA ALA A 18 -5.02 71.29 16.98
C ALA A 18 -5.58 72.33 15.96
N ASP A 19 -6.30 71.90 14.90
CA ASP A 19 -7.71 72.26 14.59
C ASP A 19 -8.25 71.65 13.25
N ALA A 20 -9.57 71.74 13.03
CA ALA A 20 -10.45 70.94 12.16
C ALA A 20 -10.85 71.49 10.75
N GLY A 21 -11.13 70.55 9.81
CA GLY A 21 -12.11 70.58 8.66
C GLY A 21 -11.97 71.61 7.51
N PRO A 22 -12.79 71.57 6.42
CA PRO A 22 -13.75 70.55 5.93
C PRO A 22 -13.83 70.31 4.37
N LEU A 23 -14.60 69.28 3.97
CA LEU A 23 -15.56 69.08 2.84
C LEU A 23 -15.34 69.46 1.34
N ALA A 24 -15.95 68.59 0.50
CA ALA A 24 -16.39 68.68 -0.92
C ALA A 24 -15.32 68.35 -2.00
N ASP A 25 -15.58 67.56 -3.06
CA ASP A 25 -16.75 67.63 -3.95
C ASP A 25 -17.09 66.30 -4.68
N LEU A 26 -18.34 66.23 -5.13
CA LEU A 26 -19.08 65.11 -5.75
C LEU A 26 -18.83 64.97 -7.27
N ALA A 27 -18.91 63.73 -7.78
CA ALA A 27 -19.67 63.42 -9.01
C ALA A 27 -19.92 61.91 -9.18
N ARG A 28 -21.20 61.52 -9.09
CA ARG A 28 -21.77 60.27 -9.62
C ARG A 28 -21.99 60.38 -11.14
N VAL A 29 -22.21 59.22 -11.78
CA VAL A 29 -22.94 58.90 -13.05
C VAL A 29 -22.06 57.92 -13.84
N THR A 30 -22.43 56.75 -14.38
CA THR A 30 -23.65 55.92 -14.51
C THR A 30 -23.18 54.55 -15.02
N SER A 31 -23.90 53.46 -14.72
CA SER A 31 -23.78 52.21 -15.49
C SER A 31 -24.39 52.37 -16.88
N PRO A 32 -23.93 51.55 -17.85
CA PRO A 32 -24.90 50.79 -18.62
C PRO A 32 -24.57 49.30 -18.68
N ALA A 33 -25.63 48.52 -18.76
CA ALA A 33 -25.62 47.12 -19.14
C ALA A 33 -25.15 46.98 -20.60
N GLY A 34 -24.34 45.95 -20.86
CA GLY A 34 -23.88 45.56 -22.18
C GLY A 34 -23.69 44.05 -22.21
N GLU A 35 -24.47 43.41 -23.07
CA GLU A 35 -24.67 41.99 -23.26
C GLU A 35 -23.47 41.32 -23.98
N SER A 36 -23.38 39.98 -23.88
CA SER A 36 -22.64 39.10 -24.79
C SER A 36 -21.11 39.08 -24.74
N ALA A 37 -20.54 38.03 -24.11
CA ALA A 37 -19.79 36.97 -24.80
C ALA A 37 -19.14 36.02 -23.78
N ARG A 38 -19.55 34.74 -23.78
CA ARG A 38 -18.88 33.67 -23.04
C ARG A 38 -17.55 33.34 -23.74
N PRO A 39 -16.38 33.34 -23.07
CA PRO A 39 -15.25 32.57 -23.55
C PRO A 39 -15.44 31.11 -23.10
N ARG A 40 -15.44 30.21 -24.09
CA ARG A 40 -15.33 28.76 -23.88
C ARG A 40 -14.05 28.48 -23.09
N ALA A 41 -14.21 27.97 -21.87
CA ALA A 41 -13.12 27.33 -21.15
C ALA A 41 -12.95 25.92 -21.70
N ASP A 42 -11.76 25.63 -22.22
CA ASP A 42 -11.30 24.27 -22.50
C ASP A 42 -11.35 23.42 -21.23
N PRO A 43 -11.72 22.13 -21.32
CA PRO A 43 -11.76 21.25 -20.17
C PRO A 43 -10.33 20.93 -19.73
N ALA A 44 -9.91 21.55 -18.63
CA ALA A 44 -8.69 21.18 -17.94
C ALA A 44 -8.78 19.74 -17.42
N VAL A 45 -7.89 18.93 -17.98
CA VAL A 45 -7.35 17.63 -17.55
C VAL A 45 -7.74 17.19 -16.14
N VAL A 46 -8.43 16.06 -16.11
CA VAL A 46 -8.82 15.22 -14.97
C VAL A 46 -7.65 15.01 -14.00
N GLY A 47 -7.82 15.52 -12.77
CA GLY A 47 -6.97 15.17 -11.63
C GLY A 47 -7.16 13.70 -11.27
N VAL A 48 -6.08 12.92 -11.40
CA VAL A 48 -6.02 11.51 -11.03
C VAL A 48 -6.12 11.37 -9.51
N ALA A 49 -7.26 10.85 -9.06
CA ALA A 49 -7.49 10.42 -7.69
C ALA A 49 -6.60 9.20 -7.35
N GLY A 50 -5.58 9.41 -6.53
CA GLY A 50 -4.88 8.34 -5.83
C GLY A 50 -5.76 7.80 -4.70
N GLY A 51 -6.22 6.56 -4.84
CA GLY A 51 -7.21 5.92 -3.96
C GLY A 51 -6.84 5.92 -2.48
N VAL A 52 -7.64 6.66 -1.70
CA VAL A 52 -7.70 6.59 -0.24
C VAL A 52 -8.87 5.68 0.12
N CYS A 53 -8.60 4.54 0.75
CA CYS A 53 -9.64 3.71 1.34
C CYS A 53 -10.08 4.36 2.66
N ALA A 54 -10.98 5.36 2.54
CA ALA A 54 -11.69 5.95 3.64
C ALA A 54 -12.84 5.02 4.04
N HIS A 55 -12.70 4.33 5.17
CA HIS A 55 -13.85 3.68 5.81
C HIS A 55 -14.70 4.79 6.44
N ARG A 56 -15.73 5.21 5.69
CA ARG A 56 -16.86 6.01 6.16
C ARG A 56 -17.62 5.24 7.24
N GLN A 57 -18.18 6.00 8.17
CA GLN A 57 -19.12 5.61 9.22
C GLN A 57 -20.23 4.72 8.67
N ALA A 58 -20.38 3.51 9.21
CA ALA A 58 -21.45 2.58 8.80
C ALA A 58 -22.74 2.90 9.56
N SER A 59 -23.81 3.18 8.82
CA SER A 59 -25.18 3.32 9.27
C SER A 59 -25.84 1.95 9.52
N LEU A 60 -27.08 1.99 10.01
CA LEU A 60 -28.02 0.93 10.45
C LEU A 60 -28.27 -0.29 9.52
N ASP A 61 -27.36 -0.67 8.62
CA ASP A 61 -27.49 -1.83 7.71
C ASP A 61 -26.77 -3.10 8.23
N GLU A 62 -26.68 -3.31 9.56
CA GLU A 62 -26.13 -4.53 10.18
C GLU A 62 -27.12 -5.72 10.17
N LEU A 63 -27.75 -5.96 9.02
CA LEU A 63 -28.35 -7.25 8.67
C LEU A 63 -27.75 -7.59 7.32
N GLY A 64 -26.83 -8.55 7.26
CA GLY A 64 -26.19 -8.97 6.00
C GLY A 64 -27.19 -9.24 4.88
N ARG A 65 -26.74 -9.33 3.63
CA ARG A 65 -27.64 -9.52 2.47
C ARG A 65 -28.39 -10.85 2.61
N PRO A 66 -29.74 -10.84 2.77
CA PRO A 66 -30.50 -12.06 2.95
C PRO A 66 -30.32 -13.01 1.76
N LEU A 67 -30.06 -14.29 2.03
CA LEU A 67 -29.90 -15.30 0.97
C LEU A 67 -31.16 -15.41 0.09
N SER A 68 -32.34 -15.13 0.66
CA SER A 68 -33.63 -15.09 -0.06
C SER A 68 -33.69 -14.03 -1.15
N ASP A 69 -32.97 -12.92 -0.96
CA ASP A 69 -33.12 -11.72 -1.80
C ASP A 69 -32.09 -11.68 -2.92
N LEU A 70 -31.06 -12.52 -2.82
CA LEU A 70 -29.95 -12.60 -3.76
C LEU A 70 -30.27 -13.46 -4.97
N THR A 71 -29.72 -13.03 -6.11
CA THR A 71 -29.71 -13.84 -7.32
C THR A 71 -28.40 -14.61 -7.38
N PHE A 72 -28.49 -15.92 -7.59
CA PHE A 72 -27.35 -16.80 -7.79
C PHE A 72 -27.29 -17.23 -9.25
N VAL A 73 -26.08 -17.40 -9.78
CA VAL A 73 -25.85 -18.09 -11.06
C VAL A 73 -25.01 -19.31 -10.76
N VAL A 74 -25.67 -20.47 -10.80
CA VAL A 74 -25.01 -21.77 -10.66
C VAL A 74 -24.42 -22.13 -12.01
N VAL A 75 -23.12 -22.37 -12.08
CA VAL A 75 -22.39 -22.66 -13.31
C VAL A 75 -21.60 -23.95 -13.16
N ASP A 76 -21.58 -24.73 -14.24
CA ASP A 76 -20.76 -25.91 -14.43
C ASP A 76 -20.17 -25.88 -15.85
N LEU A 77 -18.96 -26.44 -16.02
CA LEU A 77 -18.22 -26.41 -17.28
C LEU A 77 -17.69 -27.79 -17.64
N GLU A 78 -17.80 -28.11 -18.92
CA GLU A 78 -16.99 -29.17 -19.52
C GLU A 78 -15.79 -28.58 -20.23
N THR A 79 -14.65 -29.27 -20.18
CA THR A 79 -13.37 -28.74 -20.64
C THR A 79 -12.53 -29.81 -21.34
N THR A 80 -11.57 -29.39 -22.18
CA THR A 80 -10.63 -30.31 -22.86
C THR A 80 -9.61 -30.96 -21.91
N GLY A 81 -9.59 -30.60 -20.62
CA GLY A 81 -8.71 -31.20 -19.62
C GLY A 81 -8.77 -30.46 -18.28
N THR A 82 -8.05 -30.96 -17.27
CA THR A 82 -8.18 -30.45 -15.89
C THR A 82 -7.31 -29.23 -15.56
N SER A 83 -6.43 -28.82 -16.49
CA SER A 83 -5.46 -27.74 -16.29
C SER A 83 -5.98 -26.45 -16.92
N VAL A 84 -6.22 -25.42 -16.09
CA VAL A 84 -6.62 -24.07 -16.54
C VAL A 84 -5.59 -23.43 -17.48
N ALA A 85 -4.32 -23.80 -17.36
CA ALA A 85 -3.24 -23.23 -18.16
C ALA A 85 -3.23 -23.73 -19.61
N THR A 86 -3.76 -24.93 -19.86
CA THR A 86 -3.64 -25.63 -21.15
C THR A 86 -4.98 -26.11 -21.71
N GLY A 87 -6.02 -26.18 -20.88
CA GLY A 87 -7.36 -26.60 -21.28
C GLY A 87 -8.24 -25.43 -21.73
N GLU A 88 -9.27 -25.77 -22.49
CA GLU A 88 -10.28 -24.85 -23.02
C GLU A 88 -11.68 -25.37 -22.67
N ILE A 89 -12.66 -24.47 -22.67
CA ILE A 89 -14.06 -24.79 -22.38
C ILE A 89 -14.68 -25.46 -23.63
N THR A 90 -15.42 -26.55 -23.41
CA THR A 90 -16.16 -27.28 -24.47
C THR A 90 -17.68 -27.18 -24.30
N GLU A 91 -18.17 -26.91 -23.09
CA GLU A 91 -19.59 -26.63 -22.81
C GLU A 91 -19.71 -25.71 -21.59
N ILE A 92 -20.68 -24.80 -21.62
CA ILE A 92 -21.10 -24.00 -20.46
C ILE A 92 -22.56 -24.29 -20.17
N GLY A 93 -22.85 -24.65 -18.92
CA GLY A 93 -24.19 -24.74 -18.37
C GLY A 93 -24.34 -23.80 -17.20
N ALA A 94 -25.37 -22.96 -17.21
CA ALA A 94 -25.62 -22.04 -16.12
C ALA A 94 -27.12 -21.88 -15.84
N VAL A 95 -27.48 -21.83 -14.57
CA VAL A 95 -28.85 -21.63 -14.09
C VAL A 95 -28.87 -20.41 -13.18
N ARG A 96 -29.69 -19.42 -13.55
CA ARG A 96 -29.91 -18.21 -12.77
C ARG A 96 -31.12 -18.43 -11.86
N VAL A 97 -30.93 -18.29 -10.56
CA VAL A 97 -31.96 -18.56 -9.54
C VAL A 97 -32.08 -17.44 -8.52
N ARG A 98 -33.29 -17.21 -7.99
CA ARG A 98 -33.55 -16.26 -6.88
C ARG A 98 -34.70 -16.77 -6.03
N GLY A 99 -34.55 -16.77 -4.70
CA GLY A 99 -35.62 -17.17 -3.78
C GLY A 99 -36.14 -18.60 -3.97
N GLY A 100 -35.33 -19.50 -4.55
CA GLY A 100 -35.73 -20.87 -4.88
C GLY A 100 -36.30 -21.07 -6.28
N GLU A 101 -36.55 -20.00 -7.04
CA GLU A 101 -37.10 -20.07 -8.39
C GLU A 101 -36.01 -19.94 -9.46
N VAL A 102 -36.14 -20.72 -10.54
CA VAL A 102 -35.29 -20.62 -11.74
C VAL A 102 -35.78 -19.44 -12.60
N LEU A 103 -34.92 -18.44 -12.75
CA LEU A 103 -35.20 -17.22 -13.54
C LEU A 103 -34.82 -17.38 -15.01
N ALA A 104 -33.70 -18.05 -15.28
CA ALA A 104 -33.19 -18.27 -16.63
C ALA A 104 -32.17 -19.41 -16.65
N GLU A 105 -32.01 -20.02 -17.82
CA GLU A 105 -30.99 -21.03 -18.08
C GLU A 105 -30.18 -20.64 -19.32
N MET A 106 -28.90 -20.97 -19.29
CA MET A 106 -27.97 -20.82 -20.41
C MET A 106 -27.27 -22.16 -20.61
N SER A 107 -27.26 -22.65 -21.85
CA SER A 107 -26.53 -23.84 -22.25
C SER A 107 -25.95 -23.64 -23.63
N THR A 108 -24.66 -23.85 -23.77
CA THR A 108 -24.01 -23.77 -25.09
C THR A 108 -22.78 -24.65 -25.13
N LEU A 109 -22.61 -25.37 -26.24
CA LEU A 109 -21.32 -25.91 -26.61
C LEU A 109 -20.38 -24.77 -26.98
N VAL A 110 -19.08 -24.99 -26.80
CA VAL A 110 -18.02 -24.05 -27.12
C VAL A 110 -17.02 -24.77 -28.00
N ARG A 111 -16.61 -24.15 -29.10
CA ARG A 111 -15.58 -24.69 -29.98
C ARG A 111 -14.19 -24.39 -29.40
N PRO A 112 -13.43 -25.41 -28.91
CA PRO A 112 -12.04 -25.22 -28.48
C PRO A 112 -11.11 -25.05 -29.69
N SER A 113 -9.93 -24.47 -29.46
CA SER A 113 -8.87 -24.35 -30.46
C SER A 113 -8.04 -25.62 -30.64
N VAL A 114 -8.13 -26.55 -29.68
CA VAL A 114 -7.48 -27.86 -29.68
C VAL A 114 -8.52 -28.99 -29.74
N GLY A 115 -8.14 -30.13 -30.32
CA GLY A 115 -9.02 -31.30 -30.36
C GLY A 115 -9.33 -31.84 -28.96
N ILE A 116 -10.54 -32.36 -28.76
CA ILE A 116 -10.99 -32.91 -27.48
C ILE A 116 -10.32 -34.28 -27.26
N PRO A 117 -9.55 -34.48 -26.19
CA PRO A 117 -8.91 -35.77 -25.92
C PRO A 117 -9.93 -36.92 -25.78
N PRO A 118 -9.69 -38.13 -26.31
CA PRO A 118 -10.66 -39.23 -26.28
C PRO A 118 -11.17 -39.58 -24.88
N MET A 119 -10.31 -39.46 -23.85
CA MET A 119 -10.70 -39.71 -22.45
C MET A 119 -11.76 -38.71 -21.95
N VAL A 120 -11.70 -37.44 -22.38
CA VAL A 120 -12.70 -36.42 -22.03
C VAL A 120 -14.02 -36.71 -22.73
N SER A 121 -13.98 -37.10 -24.01
CA SER A 121 -15.19 -37.48 -24.75
C SER A 121 -15.91 -38.70 -24.14
N VAL A 122 -15.16 -39.65 -23.57
CA VAL A 122 -15.76 -40.80 -22.85
C VAL A 122 -16.51 -40.36 -21.59
N ILE A 123 -16.02 -39.33 -20.89
CA ILE A 123 -16.61 -38.85 -19.63
C ILE A 123 -17.83 -37.96 -19.90
N THR A 124 -17.69 -37.00 -20.81
CA THR A 124 -18.66 -35.92 -21.05
C THR A 124 -19.64 -36.24 -22.19
N GLY A 125 -19.30 -37.20 -23.05
CA GLY A 125 -20.01 -37.46 -24.29
C GLY A 125 -19.82 -36.40 -25.37
N ILE A 126 -19.01 -35.35 -25.14
CA ILE A 126 -18.76 -34.28 -26.11
C ILE A 126 -17.66 -34.72 -27.08
N THR A 127 -17.97 -34.67 -28.38
CA THR A 127 -17.05 -35.04 -29.47
C THR A 127 -16.64 -33.82 -30.28
N ASP A 128 -15.49 -33.89 -30.97
CA ASP A 128 -15.04 -32.83 -31.89
C ASP A 128 -16.11 -32.48 -32.95
N ALA A 129 -16.88 -33.47 -33.41
CA ALA A 129 -17.96 -33.28 -34.37
C ALA A 129 -19.10 -32.40 -33.80
N MET A 130 -19.41 -32.51 -32.51
CA MET A 130 -20.45 -31.72 -31.85
C MET A 130 -20.05 -30.25 -31.71
N VAL A 131 -18.78 -29.98 -31.43
CA VAL A 131 -18.27 -28.62 -31.20
C VAL A 131 -17.78 -27.93 -32.47
N ALA A 132 -17.64 -28.64 -33.59
CA ALA A 132 -17.12 -28.08 -34.85
C ALA A 132 -17.90 -26.84 -35.33
N THR A 133 -19.23 -26.85 -35.19
CA THR A 133 -20.11 -25.74 -35.57
C THR A 133 -20.52 -24.85 -34.40
N ALA A 134 -20.07 -25.16 -33.18
CA ALA A 134 -20.38 -24.39 -31.99
C ALA A 134 -19.72 -22.98 -32.03
N PRO A 135 -20.26 -21.99 -31.32
CA PRO A 135 -19.63 -20.68 -31.19
C PRO A 135 -18.25 -20.78 -30.53
N ALA A 136 -17.34 -19.87 -30.89
CA ALA A 136 -16.02 -19.81 -30.28
C ALA A 136 -16.08 -19.25 -28.85
N GLU A 137 -15.04 -19.49 -28.06
CA GLU A 137 -14.91 -18.96 -26.70
C GLU A 137 -15.11 -17.42 -26.65
N SER A 138 -14.61 -16.70 -27.67
CA SER A 138 -14.76 -15.24 -27.81
C SER A 138 -16.19 -14.75 -27.98
N GLU A 139 -17.12 -15.61 -28.40
CA GLU A 139 -18.54 -15.27 -28.58
C GLU A 139 -19.35 -15.65 -27.33
N VAL A 140 -18.97 -16.75 -26.66
CA VAL A 140 -19.71 -17.31 -25.53
C VAL A 140 -19.38 -16.60 -24.22
N VAL A 141 -18.11 -16.30 -23.96
CA VAL A 141 -17.69 -15.70 -22.68
C VAL A 141 -18.36 -14.35 -22.41
N PRO A 142 -18.45 -13.40 -23.37
CA PRO A 142 -19.18 -12.15 -23.15
C PRO A 142 -20.65 -12.38 -22.78
N THR A 143 -21.30 -13.33 -23.46
CA THR A 143 -22.69 -13.71 -23.21
C THR A 143 -22.87 -14.24 -21.79
N PHE A 144 -21.95 -15.10 -21.33
CA PHE A 144 -21.96 -15.59 -19.94
C PHE A 144 -21.71 -14.47 -18.92
N LEU A 145 -20.77 -13.57 -19.18
CA LEU A 145 -20.50 -12.43 -18.29
C LEU A 145 -21.73 -11.53 -18.11
N GLU A 146 -22.49 -11.31 -19.19
CA GLU A 146 -23.77 -10.61 -19.12
C GLU A 146 -24.81 -11.42 -18.34
N PHE A 147 -24.93 -12.72 -18.61
CA PHE A 147 -25.83 -13.62 -17.89
C PHE A 147 -25.56 -13.66 -16.37
N ALA A 148 -24.28 -13.58 -15.98
CA ALA A 148 -23.82 -13.59 -14.59
C ALA A 148 -23.90 -12.22 -13.89
N ARG A 149 -24.21 -11.15 -14.63
CA ARG A 149 -24.16 -9.79 -14.10
C ARG A 149 -25.10 -9.62 -12.89
N GLY A 150 -24.56 -9.03 -11.82
CA GLY A 150 -25.29 -8.73 -10.59
C GLY A 150 -25.70 -9.95 -9.76
N ALA A 151 -25.16 -11.14 -10.06
CA ALA A 151 -25.43 -12.37 -9.31
C ALA A 151 -24.20 -12.87 -8.56
N VAL A 152 -24.43 -13.69 -7.54
CA VAL A 152 -23.38 -14.46 -6.85
C VAL A 152 -23.15 -15.75 -7.62
N LEU A 153 -21.91 -16.01 -8.05
CA LEU A 153 -21.60 -17.25 -8.77
C LEU A 153 -21.58 -18.44 -7.81
N VAL A 154 -22.08 -19.59 -8.25
CA VAL A 154 -22.07 -20.82 -7.47
C VAL A 154 -21.53 -21.93 -8.36
N ALA A 155 -20.62 -22.73 -7.83
CA ALA A 155 -20.14 -23.94 -8.51
C ALA A 155 -19.77 -25.02 -7.48
N HIS A 156 -19.80 -26.28 -7.91
CA HIS A 156 -19.38 -27.40 -7.08
C HIS A 156 -17.90 -27.68 -7.30
N ASN A 157 -17.03 -27.28 -6.36
CA ASN A 157 -15.58 -27.10 -6.58
C ASN A 157 -15.23 -25.84 -7.41
N ALA A 158 -15.83 -24.71 -7.03
CA ALA A 158 -15.71 -23.42 -7.70
C ALA A 158 -14.30 -22.99 -8.18
N PRO A 159 -13.16 -23.30 -7.50
CA PRO A 159 -11.85 -22.98 -8.05
C PRO A 159 -11.57 -23.54 -9.46
N PHE A 160 -12.21 -24.65 -9.83
CA PHE A 160 -12.12 -25.25 -11.15
C PHE A 160 -12.83 -24.38 -12.20
N ASP A 161 -14.16 -24.29 -12.13
CA ASP A 161 -14.98 -23.60 -13.13
C ASP A 161 -14.63 -22.12 -13.24
N LEU A 162 -14.50 -21.43 -12.10
CA LEU A 162 -14.14 -20.02 -12.08
C LEU A 162 -12.68 -19.81 -12.51
N GLY A 163 -11.82 -20.81 -12.39
CA GLY A 163 -10.48 -20.78 -12.95
C GLY A 163 -10.50 -20.73 -14.48
N PHE A 164 -11.25 -21.65 -15.09
CA PHE A 164 -11.45 -21.70 -16.54
C PHE A 164 -12.13 -20.44 -17.08
N LEU A 165 -13.21 -19.97 -16.46
CA LEU A 165 -13.90 -18.75 -16.88
C LEU A 165 -13.02 -17.51 -16.77
N ARG A 166 -12.17 -17.39 -15.74
CA ARG A 166 -11.21 -16.27 -15.63
C ARG A 166 -10.16 -16.33 -16.74
N ALA A 167 -9.62 -17.50 -17.03
CA ALA A 167 -8.65 -17.68 -18.11
C ALA A 167 -9.28 -17.37 -19.47
N ALA A 168 -10.50 -17.84 -19.71
CA ALA A 168 -11.27 -17.56 -20.92
C ALA A 168 -11.58 -16.06 -21.07
N ALA A 169 -12.03 -15.40 -20.00
CA ALA A 169 -12.24 -13.94 -19.98
C ALA A 169 -10.95 -13.17 -20.31
N GLN A 170 -9.82 -13.58 -19.73
CA GLN A 170 -8.52 -12.97 -20.01
C GLN A 170 -8.08 -13.17 -21.47
N ARG A 171 -8.26 -14.36 -22.04
CA ARG A 171 -7.99 -14.64 -23.47
C ARG A 171 -8.85 -13.79 -24.39
N CYS A 172 -10.10 -13.54 -24.01
CA CYS A 172 -11.05 -12.71 -24.75
C CYS A 172 -10.85 -11.20 -24.53
N GLY A 173 -9.83 -10.78 -23.78
CA GLY A 173 -9.54 -9.36 -23.55
C GLY A 173 -10.40 -8.68 -22.47
N TYR A 174 -11.14 -9.44 -21.67
CA TYR A 174 -11.89 -8.93 -20.54
C TYR A 174 -11.01 -8.88 -19.28
N PRO A 175 -11.11 -7.83 -18.46
CA PRO A 175 -10.38 -7.77 -17.19
C PRO A 175 -10.81 -8.95 -16.31
N PRO A 176 -9.88 -9.59 -15.58
CA PRO A 176 -10.20 -10.73 -14.73
C PRO A 176 -11.23 -10.31 -13.68
N PRO A 177 -12.46 -10.83 -13.74
CA PRO A 177 -13.52 -10.37 -12.87
C PRO A 177 -13.29 -10.87 -11.43
N THR A 178 -13.47 -9.98 -10.46
CA THR A 178 -13.57 -10.34 -9.04
C THR A 178 -14.99 -10.76 -8.72
N TRP A 179 -15.34 -12.02 -9.03
CA TRP A 179 -16.65 -12.56 -8.70
C TRP A 179 -16.79 -12.89 -7.22
N GLU A 180 -17.88 -12.39 -6.64
CA GLU A 180 -18.45 -12.97 -5.43
C GLU A 180 -18.98 -14.36 -5.75
N HIS A 181 -18.59 -15.37 -4.98
CA HIS A 181 -18.92 -16.75 -5.28
C HIS A 181 -19.04 -17.67 -4.07
N LEU A 182 -19.78 -18.77 -4.24
CA LEU A 182 -19.95 -19.85 -3.29
C LEU A 182 -19.46 -21.18 -3.88
N ASP A 183 -18.93 -22.03 -3.01
CA ASP A 183 -18.45 -23.36 -3.36
C ASP A 183 -19.28 -24.41 -2.60
N THR A 184 -20.21 -25.07 -3.30
CA THR A 184 -21.14 -26.03 -2.67
C THR A 184 -20.41 -27.22 -2.08
N LEU A 185 -19.25 -27.61 -2.62
CA LEU A 185 -18.42 -28.68 -2.07
C LEU A 185 -17.87 -28.31 -0.68
N ARG A 186 -17.48 -27.04 -0.48
CA ARG A 186 -17.00 -26.56 0.84
C ARG A 186 -18.09 -26.46 1.87
N ILE A 187 -19.31 -26.13 1.43
CA ILE A 187 -20.49 -26.08 2.30
C ILE A 187 -20.91 -27.51 2.67
N ALA A 188 -21.02 -28.41 1.69
CA ALA A 188 -21.40 -29.80 1.88
C ALA A 188 -20.46 -30.55 2.83
N ARG A 189 -19.13 -30.40 2.69
CA ARG A 189 -18.13 -31.02 3.57
C ARG A 189 -18.27 -30.65 5.06
N ARG A 190 -19.06 -29.63 5.40
CA ARG A 190 -19.35 -29.22 6.78
C ARG A 190 -20.71 -29.72 7.27
N LEU A 191 -21.69 -29.77 6.37
CA LEU A 191 -23.09 -30.04 6.71
C LEU A 191 -23.50 -31.49 6.52
N VAL A 192 -22.73 -32.25 5.76
CA VAL A 192 -23.03 -33.63 5.40
C VAL A 192 -22.00 -34.53 6.06
N SER A 193 -22.48 -35.43 6.93
CA SER A 193 -21.63 -36.42 7.59
C SER A 193 -21.31 -37.58 6.64
N ARG A 194 -20.28 -38.38 6.99
CA ARG A 194 -19.94 -39.59 6.21
C ARG A 194 -21.01 -40.68 6.29
N ASP A 195 -21.88 -40.63 7.32
CA ASP A 195 -22.98 -41.58 7.48
C ASP A 195 -24.15 -41.23 6.54
N GLU A 196 -24.26 -39.97 6.13
CA GLU A 196 -25.28 -39.48 5.20
C GLU A 196 -24.88 -39.63 3.73
N ALA A 197 -23.62 -39.34 3.41
CA ALA A 197 -23.07 -39.54 2.08
C ALA A 197 -21.63 -40.05 2.14
N PRO A 198 -21.26 -41.05 1.33
CA PRO A 198 -19.92 -41.66 1.36
C PRO A 198 -18.82 -40.66 0.98
N ASP A 199 -19.17 -39.68 0.15
CA ASP A 199 -18.34 -38.56 -0.25
C ASP A 199 -19.21 -37.33 -0.54
N CYS A 200 -18.58 -36.18 -0.73
CA CYS A 200 -19.26 -34.94 -1.10
C CYS A 200 -19.17 -34.67 -2.61
N ARG A 201 -19.05 -35.68 -3.48
CA ARG A 201 -19.13 -35.48 -4.93
C ARG A 201 -20.55 -35.09 -5.32
N LEU A 202 -20.71 -34.37 -6.43
CA LEU A 202 -22.01 -33.89 -6.88
C LEU A 202 -23.05 -35.02 -6.98
N ALA A 203 -22.71 -36.17 -7.59
CA ALA A 203 -23.62 -37.32 -7.69
C ALA A 203 -24.06 -37.90 -6.33
N SER A 204 -23.19 -37.91 -5.33
CA SER A 204 -23.53 -38.37 -3.97
C SER A 204 -24.46 -37.38 -3.27
N LEU A 205 -24.20 -36.08 -3.42
CA LEU A 205 -25.03 -35.03 -2.84
C LEU A 205 -26.38 -34.92 -3.55
N ALA A 206 -26.42 -35.05 -4.88
CA ALA A 206 -27.64 -35.03 -5.66
C ALA A 206 -28.60 -36.15 -5.22
N ARG A 207 -28.08 -37.36 -4.95
CA ARG A 207 -28.88 -38.45 -4.37
C ARG A 207 -29.36 -38.13 -2.95
N LEU A 208 -28.48 -37.61 -2.09
CA LEU A 208 -28.82 -37.25 -0.71
C LEU A 208 -29.96 -36.21 -0.66
N PHE A 209 -29.86 -35.16 -1.48
CA PHE A 209 -30.82 -34.06 -1.53
C PHE A 209 -31.97 -34.30 -2.52
N ARG A 210 -32.08 -35.50 -3.09
CA ARG A 210 -33.15 -35.91 -4.02
C ARG A 210 -33.31 -34.94 -5.20
N SER A 211 -32.18 -34.58 -5.80
CA SER A 211 -32.11 -33.75 -7.00
C SER A 211 -33.04 -34.28 -8.08
N SER A 212 -33.75 -33.36 -8.74
CA SER A 212 -34.64 -33.63 -9.88
C SER A 212 -33.87 -34.04 -11.14
N THR A 213 -32.60 -33.65 -11.21
CA THR A 213 -31.68 -33.94 -12.31
C THR A 213 -30.52 -34.78 -11.80
N GLU A 214 -30.25 -35.91 -12.46
CA GLU A 214 -29.08 -36.74 -12.14
C GLU A 214 -27.84 -36.19 -12.86
N PRO A 215 -26.74 -35.91 -12.14
CA PRO A 215 -25.50 -35.45 -12.76
C PRO A 215 -24.97 -36.48 -13.77
N CYS A 216 -24.66 -36.01 -14.97
CA CYS A 216 -24.30 -36.87 -16.09
C CYS A 216 -23.14 -36.32 -16.93
N HIS A 217 -22.34 -35.40 -16.37
CA HIS A 217 -21.22 -34.75 -17.05
C HIS A 217 -21.67 -34.02 -18.32
N ARG A 218 -22.80 -33.33 -18.17
CA ARG A 218 -23.33 -32.36 -19.14
C ARG A 218 -23.60 -31.08 -18.38
N ALA A 219 -23.00 -29.99 -18.85
CA ALA A 219 -22.84 -28.79 -18.04
C ALA A 219 -24.17 -28.24 -17.50
N LEU A 220 -25.24 -28.18 -18.32
CA LEU A 220 -26.54 -27.70 -17.85
C LEU A 220 -27.20 -28.67 -16.84
N ALA A 221 -27.06 -29.98 -17.05
CA ALA A 221 -27.63 -30.98 -16.15
C ALA A 221 -26.93 -30.94 -14.77
N ASP A 222 -25.62 -30.82 -14.76
CA ASP A 222 -24.81 -30.74 -13.54
C ASP A 222 -25.03 -29.39 -12.83
N ALA A 223 -25.23 -28.29 -13.56
CA ALA A 223 -25.65 -27.01 -13.00
C ALA A 223 -27.04 -27.09 -12.34
N ARG A 224 -28.02 -27.73 -12.97
CA ARG A 224 -29.36 -27.99 -12.38
C ARG A 224 -29.28 -28.85 -11.13
N ALA A 225 -28.51 -29.93 -11.16
CA ALA A 225 -28.30 -30.76 -9.99
C ALA A 225 -27.61 -29.97 -8.86
N THR A 226 -26.69 -29.06 -9.20
CA THR A 226 -26.03 -28.17 -8.24
C THR A 226 -27.01 -27.15 -7.64
N VAL A 227 -28.04 -26.70 -8.36
CA VAL A 227 -29.13 -25.87 -7.81
C VAL A 227 -29.87 -26.63 -6.70
N ASP A 228 -30.27 -27.89 -6.96
CA ASP A 228 -30.99 -28.71 -5.98
C ASP A 228 -30.11 -28.99 -4.75
N VAL A 229 -28.83 -29.29 -4.96
CA VAL A 229 -27.86 -29.42 -3.87
C VAL A 229 -27.69 -28.11 -3.09
N LEU A 230 -27.61 -26.97 -3.76
CA LEU A 230 -27.51 -25.66 -3.12
C LEU A 230 -28.73 -25.40 -2.22
N HIS A 231 -29.94 -25.66 -2.71
CA HIS A 231 -31.17 -25.53 -1.94
C HIS A 231 -31.17 -26.43 -0.70
N GLY A 232 -30.83 -27.71 -0.85
CA GLY A 232 -30.73 -28.63 0.28
C GLY A 232 -29.68 -28.23 1.32
N LEU A 233 -28.57 -27.65 0.89
CA LEU A 233 -27.56 -27.08 1.79
C LEU A 233 -28.09 -25.82 2.50
N PHE A 234 -28.82 -24.94 1.81
CA PHE A 234 -29.43 -23.75 2.40
C PHE A 234 -30.51 -24.09 3.43
N GLU A 235 -31.31 -25.12 3.20
CA GLU A 235 -32.27 -25.62 4.19
C GLU A 235 -31.59 -26.03 5.50
N ARG A 236 -30.48 -26.79 5.39
CA ARG A 236 -29.68 -27.18 6.57
C ARG A 236 -29.01 -25.98 7.25
N LEU A 237 -28.55 -24.99 6.48
CA LEU A 237 -27.95 -23.77 7.01
C LEU A 237 -28.97 -22.89 7.74
N GLY A 238 -30.21 -22.84 7.25
CA GLY A 238 -31.33 -22.17 7.91
C GLY A 238 -31.57 -22.72 9.32
N ASN A 239 -31.47 -24.04 9.49
CA ASN A 239 -31.56 -24.69 10.81
C ASN A 239 -30.39 -24.32 11.74
N ALA A 240 -29.23 -23.96 11.18
CA ALA A 240 -28.06 -23.47 11.91
C ALA A 240 -28.06 -21.95 12.13
N GLY A 241 -29.15 -21.24 11.75
CA GLY A 241 -29.30 -19.80 11.94
C GLY A 241 -28.58 -18.93 10.91
N VAL A 242 -28.03 -19.51 9.84
CA VAL A 242 -27.37 -18.77 8.76
C VAL A 242 -28.42 -18.31 7.75
N ARG A 243 -28.61 -16.99 7.60
CA ARG A 243 -29.65 -16.40 6.73
C ARG A 243 -29.12 -15.36 5.76
N THR A 244 -27.89 -14.91 5.94
CA THR A 244 -27.26 -13.89 5.08
C THR A 244 -26.03 -14.43 4.35
N LEU A 245 -25.66 -13.79 3.24
CA LEU A 245 -24.49 -14.20 2.47
C LEU A 245 -23.18 -14.02 3.26
N GLU A 246 -23.11 -12.98 4.09
CA GLU A 246 -21.96 -12.71 4.95
C GLU A 246 -21.81 -13.79 6.02
N GLU A 247 -22.89 -14.18 6.71
CA GLU A 247 -22.89 -15.31 7.65
C GLU A 247 -22.52 -16.63 6.96
N LEU A 248 -22.97 -16.85 5.73
CA LEU A 248 -22.63 -18.04 4.95
C LEU A 248 -21.14 -18.06 4.57
N HIS A 249 -20.56 -16.91 4.21
CA HIS A 249 -19.12 -16.79 4.00
C HIS A 249 -18.35 -17.07 5.30
N GLU A 250 -18.83 -16.61 6.45
CA GLU A 250 -18.24 -16.93 7.77
C GLU A 250 -18.34 -18.41 8.12
N TYR A 251 -19.48 -19.05 7.85
CA TYR A 251 -19.69 -20.49 8.07
C TYR A 251 -18.81 -21.34 7.15
N SER A 252 -18.69 -20.94 5.88
CA SER A 252 -17.90 -21.61 4.85
C SER A 252 -16.39 -21.24 4.89
N ALA A 253 -16.02 -20.28 5.72
CA ALA A 253 -14.64 -19.90 6.03
C ALA A 253 -13.99 -20.86 7.06
N ARG A 254 -12.76 -21.32 6.79
CA ARG A 254 -11.96 -22.20 7.65
C ARG A 254 -11.61 -21.54 8.98
N VAL A 255 -12.41 -21.77 10.02
CA VAL A 255 -11.93 -21.66 11.41
C VAL A 255 -12.08 -23.02 12.07
N SER A 256 -10.98 -23.59 12.56
CA SER A 256 -11.06 -24.85 13.32
C SER A 256 -11.84 -24.62 14.62
N PRO A 257 -12.55 -25.63 15.16
CA PRO A 257 -13.19 -25.51 16.48
C PRO A 257 -12.23 -25.02 17.57
N ALA A 258 -10.94 -25.40 17.50
CA ALA A 258 -9.90 -24.93 18.40
C ALA A 258 -9.63 -23.42 18.30
N GLN A 259 -9.58 -22.87 17.08
CA GLN A 259 -9.42 -21.42 16.88
C GLN A 259 -10.67 -20.63 17.33
N ARG A 260 -11.88 -21.16 17.09
CA ARG A 260 -13.12 -20.51 17.58
C ARG A 260 -13.17 -20.40 19.10
N ARG A 261 -12.68 -21.42 19.84
CA ARG A 261 -12.59 -21.38 21.31
C ARG A 261 -11.72 -20.22 21.81
N LYS A 262 -10.73 -19.78 21.04
CA LYS A 262 -9.85 -18.65 21.36
C LYS A 262 -10.46 -17.27 21.07
N ARG A 263 -11.73 -17.18 20.64
CA ARG A 263 -12.45 -15.90 20.45
C ARG A 263 -12.47 -15.03 21.71
N HIS A 264 -12.48 -15.64 22.89
CA HIS A 264 -12.44 -14.93 24.17
C HIS A 264 -11.18 -14.07 24.35
N LEU A 265 -10.10 -14.33 23.59
CA LEU A 265 -8.89 -13.49 23.60
C LEU A 265 -9.14 -12.08 23.06
N ALA A 266 -10.26 -11.84 22.39
CA ALA A 266 -10.68 -10.50 21.97
C ALA A 266 -11.51 -9.77 23.05
N ASP A 267 -11.94 -10.46 24.10
CA ASP A 267 -12.80 -9.89 25.13
C ASP A 267 -12.03 -8.87 25.97
N GLY A 268 -12.69 -7.77 26.37
CA GLY A 268 -12.06 -6.69 27.13
C GLY A 268 -11.12 -5.79 26.33
N LEU A 269 -10.75 -6.12 25.09
CA LEU A 269 -9.88 -5.26 24.27
C LEU A 269 -10.56 -3.93 23.92
N PRO A 270 -9.80 -2.84 23.68
CA PRO A 270 -10.34 -1.53 23.31
C PRO A 270 -11.17 -1.57 22.01
N THR A 271 -12.27 -0.81 21.99
CA THR A 271 -13.09 -0.60 20.78
C THR A 271 -12.61 0.56 19.91
N GLY A 272 -11.71 1.39 20.44
CA GLY A 272 -11.07 2.49 19.72
C GLY A 272 -9.77 2.08 19.00
N PRO A 273 -9.08 3.08 18.40
CA PRO A 273 -7.83 2.84 17.70
C PRO A 273 -6.75 2.34 18.67
N GLY A 274 -5.86 1.50 18.18
CA GLY A 274 -4.81 0.97 19.03
C GLY A 274 -3.92 -0.06 18.36
N VAL A 275 -2.94 -0.53 19.14
CA VAL A 275 -2.04 -1.62 18.79
C VAL A 275 -2.46 -2.88 19.53
N TYR A 276 -2.41 -4.03 18.87
CA TYR A 276 -2.58 -5.34 19.48
C TYR A 276 -1.33 -6.21 19.30
N ILE A 277 -1.07 -7.06 20.29
CA ILE A 277 0.11 -7.93 20.34
C ILE A 277 -0.36 -9.35 20.65
N PHE A 278 -0.22 -10.27 19.70
CA PHE A 278 -0.40 -11.69 19.95
C PHE A 278 0.84 -12.25 20.64
N ARG A 279 0.64 -13.01 21.72
CA ARG A 279 1.70 -13.64 22.50
C ARG A 279 1.51 -15.14 22.62
N ASP A 280 2.61 -15.88 22.68
CA ASP A 280 2.61 -17.31 23.01
C ASP A 280 2.44 -17.55 24.52
N ALA A 281 2.48 -18.83 24.92
CA ALA A 281 2.39 -19.26 26.32
C ALA A 281 3.52 -18.70 27.20
N ASP A 282 4.70 -18.43 26.63
CA ASP A 282 5.86 -17.87 27.33
C ASP A 282 5.81 -16.32 27.39
N GLY A 283 4.76 -15.70 26.85
CA GLY A 283 4.61 -14.24 26.79
C GLY A 283 5.43 -13.56 25.70
N ARG A 284 6.06 -14.29 24.78
CA ARG A 284 6.84 -13.71 23.67
C ARG A 284 5.89 -13.16 22.61
N ALA A 285 6.22 -11.97 22.07
CA ALA A 285 5.41 -11.37 21.01
C ALA A 285 5.57 -12.14 19.70
N LEU A 286 4.46 -12.71 19.21
CA LEU A 286 4.37 -13.42 17.95
C LEU A 286 4.10 -12.47 16.79
N TYR A 287 3.16 -11.54 16.99
CA TYR A 287 2.72 -10.58 15.98
C TYR A 287 2.23 -9.29 16.64
N VAL A 288 2.56 -8.15 16.04
CA VAL A 288 2.05 -6.83 16.42
C VAL A 288 1.29 -6.25 15.22
N GLY A 289 0.13 -5.65 15.46
CA GLY A 289 -0.66 -5.00 14.41
C GLY A 289 -1.49 -3.84 14.94
N THR A 290 -2.07 -3.05 14.04
CA THR A 290 -2.90 -1.87 14.36
C THR A 290 -4.32 -1.97 13.83
N SER A 291 -5.23 -1.22 14.44
CA SER A 291 -6.61 -1.10 13.98
C SER A 291 -7.25 0.20 14.43
N ARG A 292 -8.32 0.62 13.75
CA ARG A 292 -9.26 1.64 14.23
C ARG A 292 -10.21 1.14 15.32
N SER A 293 -10.42 -0.18 15.37
CA SER A 293 -11.08 -0.90 16.46
C SER A 293 -10.29 -2.17 16.74
N VAL A 294 -9.54 -2.18 17.84
CA VAL A 294 -8.68 -3.32 18.20
C VAL A 294 -9.52 -4.57 18.43
N ARG A 295 -10.59 -4.47 19.22
CA ARG A 295 -11.50 -5.59 19.52
C ARG A 295 -12.06 -6.23 18.26
N SER A 296 -12.64 -5.44 17.36
CA SER A 296 -13.23 -5.96 16.13
C SER A 296 -12.17 -6.65 15.26
N ARG A 297 -10.97 -6.05 15.15
CA ARG A 297 -9.89 -6.60 14.33
C ARG A 297 -9.32 -7.90 14.87
N VAL A 298 -9.07 -7.98 16.18
CA VAL A 298 -8.57 -9.19 16.84
C VAL A 298 -9.60 -10.32 16.71
N ARG A 299 -10.88 -10.01 16.91
CA ARG A 299 -11.96 -10.98 16.76
C ARG A 299 -12.01 -11.62 15.36
N THR A 300 -11.76 -10.84 14.30
CA THR A 300 -11.71 -11.36 12.92
C THR A 300 -10.71 -12.52 12.75
N TYR A 301 -9.59 -12.55 13.50
CA TYR A 301 -8.64 -13.68 13.41
C TYR A 301 -9.22 -15.01 13.91
N PHE A 302 -10.27 -14.97 14.73
CA PHE A 302 -10.92 -16.15 15.31
C PHE A 302 -12.31 -16.42 14.72
N THR A 303 -12.89 -15.49 13.96
CA THR A 303 -14.22 -15.66 13.36
C THR A 303 -14.19 -15.75 11.84
N ALA A 304 -13.17 -15.20 11.18
CA ALA A 304 -13.00 -15.30 9.73
C ALA A 304 -11.87 -16.27 9.37
N SER A 305 -11.96 -16.89 8.20
CA SER A 305 -10.86 -17.69 7.64
C SER A 305 -9.71 -16.76 7.31
N GLU A 306 -8.58 -16.90 7.99
CA GLU A 306 -7.35 -16.24 7.57
C GLU A 306 -6.76 -17.00 6.36
N PRO A 307 -6.73 -16.39 5.15
CA PRO A 307 -6.27 -17.08 3.95
C PRO A 307 -4.76 -17.34 3.96
N ARG A 308 -4.00 -16.63 4.79
CA ARG A 308 -2.53 -16.75 4.86
C ARG A 308 -2.15 -17.83 5.86
N THR A 309 -1.62 -18.96 5.38
CA THR A 309 -1.16 -20.09 6.19
C THR A 309 -0.29 -19.66 7.38
N ARG A 310 0.64 -18.74 7.15
CA ARG A 310 1.56 -18.23 8.19
C ARG A 310 0.85 -17.45 9.29
N MET A 311 -0.23 -16.74 9.00
CA MET A 311 -1.01 -16.01 10.01
C MET A 311 -1.95 -16.96 10.76
N ALA A 312 -2.52 -17.96 10.08
CA ALA A 312 -3.32 -19.01 10.72
C ALA A 312 -2.50 -19.81 11.76
N GLU A 313 -1.25 -20.11 11.45
CA GLU A 313 -0.28 -20.73 12.37
C GLU A 313 -0.03 -19.86 13.60
N MET A 314 0.25 -18.57 13.41
CA MET A 314 0.42 -17.60 14.51
C MET A 314 -0.79 -17.57 15.45
N VAL A 315 -1.99 -17.50 14.89
CA VAL A 315 -3.25 -17.50 15.66
C VAL A 315 -3.43 -18.81 16.43
N ALA A 316 -3.00 -19.94 15.86
CA ALA A 316 -3.04 -21.22 16.55
C ALA A 316 -2.09 -21.25 17.76
N LEU A 317 -0.90 -20.67 17.64
CA LEU A 317 0.11 -20.58 18.71
C LEU A 317 -0.20 -19.53 19.78
N ALA A 318 -1.02 -18.53 19.46
CA ALA A 318 -1.30 -17.44 20.39
C ALA A 318 -2.15 -17.90 21.58
N GLU A 319 -1.70 -17.60 22.79
CA GLU A 319 -2.42 -17.88 24.05
C GLU A 319 -2.96 -16.60 24.71
N ARG A 320 -2.44 -15.43 24.32
CA ARG A 320 -2.87 -14.14 24.85
C ARG A 320 -2.81 -13.05 23.78
N VAL A 321 -3.71 -12.08 23.89
CA VAL A 321 -3.64 -10.83 23.11
C VAL A 321 -3.60 -9.65 24.06
N ASP A 322 -2.56 -8.84 23.95
CA ASP A 322 -2.49 -7.54 24.61
C ASP A 322 -2.94 -6.44 23.67
N ALA A 323 -3.45 -5.36 24.25
CA ALA A 323 -3.81 -4.17 23.49
C ALA A 323 -3.40 -2.88 24.21
N ILE A 324 -3.02 -1.89 23.42
CA ILE A 324 -2.70 -0.54 23.86
C ILE A 324 -3.63 0.40 23.10
N GLY A 325 -4.59 0.99 23.83
CA GLY A 325 -5.45 2.04 23.29
C GLY A 325 -4.63 3.26 22.87
N CYS A 326 -4.97 3.85 21.75
CA CYS A 326 -4.36 5.04 21.20
C CYS A 326 -5.44 6.12 21.02
N ALA A 327 -5.05 7.38 21.05
CA ALA A 327 -5.91 8.52 20.75
C ALA A 327 -6.44 8.43 19.31
N HIS A 328 -5.56 8.10 18.35
CA HIS A 328 -5.91 8.05 16.93
C HIS A 328 -4.99 7.14 16.10
N ALA A 329 -5.29 7.00 14.81
CA ALA A 329 -4.62 6.07 13.90
C ALA A 329 -3.11 6.33 13.77
N LEU A 330 -2.67 7.60 13.67
CA LEU A 330 -1.23 7.92 13.58
C LEU A 330 -0.45 7.40 14.80
N GLU A 331 -0.99 7.58 16.01
CA GLU A 331 -0.33 7.08 17.22
C GLU A 331 -0.25 5.54 17.21
N ALA A 332 -1.32 4.87 16.79
CA ALA A 332 -1.33 3.42 16.65
C ALA A 332 -0.24 2.96 15.66
N GLU A 333 -0.15 3.57 14.47
CA GLU A 333 0.89 3.25 13.48
C GLU A 333 2.31 3.45 14.03
N VAL A 334 2.54 4.54 14.77
CA VAL A 334 3.86 4.81 15.37
C VAL A 334 4.19 3.82 16.49
N ARG A 335 3.24 3.54 17.38
CA ARG A 335 3.44 2.58 18.47
C ARG A 335 3.69 1.16 17.93
N GLU A 336 3.02 0.76 16.86
CA GLU A 336 3.29 -0.51 16.17
C GLU A 336 4.73 -0.59 15.67
N LEU A 337 5.22 0.44 14.99
CA LEU A 337 6.61 0.46 14.51
C LEU A 337 7.61 0.28 15.65
N ARG A 338 7.40 0.99 16.77
CA ARG A 338 8.27 0.92 17.95
C ARG A 338 8.23 -0.47 18.58
N LEU A 339 7.05 -1.06 18.77
CA LEU A 339 6.87 -2.41 19.34
C LEU A 339 7.42 -3.52 18.43
N ILE A 340 7.30 -3.38 17.11
CA ILE A 340 7.90 -4.31 16.15
C ILE A 340 9.43 -4.24 16.23
N ALA A 341 10.00 -3.04 16.32
CA ALA A 341 11.45 -2.86 16.43
C ALA A 341 12.01 -3.41 17.75
N GLU A 342 11.27 -3.21 18.85
CA GLU A 342 11.62 -3.68 20.18
C GLU A 342 11.53 -5.21 20.31
N HIS A 343 10.37 -5.80 19.96
CA HIS A 343 10.11 -7.21 20.18
C HIS A 343 10.55 -8.12 19.02
N LYS A 344 10.79 -7.55 17.83
CA LYS A 344 11.16 -8.27 16.59
C LYS A 344 10.30 -9.52 16.28
N PRO A 345 8.97 -9.44 16.42
CA PRO A 345 8.06 -10.59 16.33
C PRO A 345 8.26 -11.41 15.04
N PRO A 346 8.25 -12.75 15.10
CA PRO A 346 8.56 -13.63 13.97
C PRO A 346 7.54 -13.57 12.83
N TYR A 347 6.30 -13.16 13.11
CA TYR A 347 5.23 -13.10 12.12
C TYR A 347 5.09 -11.73 11.45
N ASN A 348 5.65 -10.66 12.00
CA ASN A 348 5.83 -9.40 11.27
C ASN A 348 6.98 -9.58 10.27
N ARG A 349 6.80 -9.19 9.00
CA ARG A 349 7.87 -9.24 7.99
C ARG A 349 8.55 -7.89 7.79
N ARG A 350 7.76 -6.82 7.78
CA ARG A 350 8.21 -5.44 7.58
C ARG A 350 8.59 -4.81 8.92
N SER A 351 9.41 -3.76 8.88
CA SER A 351 9.71 -2.89 10.03
C SER A 351 10.44 -3.56 11.21
N ARG A 352 10.77 -4.85 11.13
CA ARG A 352 11.49 -5.60 12.18
C ARG A 352 12.90 -5.08 12.48
N PHE A 353 13.54 -4.51 11.46
CA PHE A 353 14.95 -4.14 11.49
C PHE A 353 15.16 -2.72 10.93
N PRO A 354 14.60 -1.67 11.58
CA PRO A 354 14.77 -0.29 11.13
C PRO A 354 16.25 0.14 11.04
N GLU A 355 17.13 -0.51 11.80
CA GLU A 355 18.58 -0.30 11.82
C GLU A 355 19.31 -0.75 10.54
N ARG A 356 18.66 -1.52 9.65
CA ARG A 356 19.28 -2.03 8.41
C ARG A 356 19.42 -1.00 7.30
N THR A 357 19.01 0.23 7.55
CA THR A 357 19.07 1.35 6.62
C THR A 357 20.52 1.64 6.18
N VAL A 358 20.70 2.09 4.94
CA VAL A 358 22.00 2.52 4.39
C VAL A 358 21.93 4.01 4.05
N TYR A 359 23.03 4.71 4.27
CA TYR A 359 23.24 6.10 3.83
C TYR A 359 24.56 6.22 3.07
N LEU A 360 24.64 7.20 2.18
CA LEU A 360 25.89 7.66 1.60
C LEU A 360 26.30 8.96 2.30
N LYS A 361 27.40 8.92 3.04
CA LYS A 361 28.02 10.07 3.70
C LYS A 361 29.04 10.70 2.76
N LEU A 362 29.00 12.01 2.62
CA LEU A 362 30.13 12.79 2.12
C LEU A 362 31.12 12.98 3.27
N THR A 363 32.30 12.36 3.18
CA THR A 363 33.26 12.32 4.30
C THR A 363 33.78 13.70 4.68
N ASP A 364 34.17 13.85 5.95
CA ASP A 364 34.84 15.06 6.46
C ASP A 364 36.36 14.83 6.47
N GLU A 365 36.99 15.05 5.33
CA GLU A 365 38.43 14.98 5.13
C GLU A 365 38.83 16.05 4.10
N PRO A 366 40.12 16.42 3.94
CA PRO A 366 40.52 17.49 3.00
C PRO A 366 40.06 17.26 1.55
N PHE A 367 39.92 16.01 1.15
CA PHE A 367 39.36 15.60 -0.13
C PHE A 367 38.20 14.63 0.10
N PRO A 368 36.98 15.14 0.38
CA PRO A 368 35.79 14.34 0.66
C PRO A 368 35.46 13.32 -0.42
N ARG A 369 34.88 12.20 -0.01
CA ARG A 369 34.37 11.14 -0.90
C ARG A 369 33.03 10.63 -0.41
N LEU A 370 32.33 9.86 -1.26
CA LEU A 370 31.17 9.10 -0.81
C LEU A 370 31.60 7.86 -0.03
N SER A 371 30.98 7.65 1.13
CA SER A 371 31.20 6.49 1.99
C SER A 371 29.86 5.91 2.45
N ARG A 372 29.70 4.59 2.36
CA ARG A 372 28.50 3.91 2.86
C ARG A 372 28.55 3.78 4.36
N VAL A 373 27.50 4.21 5.03
CA VAL A 373 27.33 4.10 6.48
C VAL A 373 25.93 3.58 6.82
N ARG A 374 25.73 3.09 8.05
CA ARG A 374 24.45 2.54 8.53
C ARG A 374 23.57 3.57 9.23
N ALA A 375 24.11 4.73 9.58
CA ALA A 375 23.39 5.81 10.23
C ALA A 375 24.07 7.16 9.92
N ALA A 376 23.28 8.22 9.88
CA ALA A 376 23.81 9.58 10.01
C ALA A 376 23.98 9.89 11.50
N ARG A 377 25.18 10.37 11.88
CA ARG A 377 25.60 10.54 13.29
C ARG A 377 26.34 11.87 13.53
N ASP A 378 26.50 12.67 12.50
CA ASP A 378 27.24 13.94 12.51
C ASP A 378 26.62 14.91 11.50
N GLU A 379 27.14 16.14 11.43
CA GLU A 379 26.63 17.21 10.56
C GLU A 379 27.08 17.11 9.09
N ALA A 380 27.63 15.98 8.66
CA ALA A 380 28.00 15.80 7.26
C ALA A 380 26.77 15.75 6.34
N THR A 381 27.02 15.85 5.03
CA THR A 381 25.97 15.61 4.04
C THR A 381 25.70 14.12 3.91
N TYR A 382 24.43 13.73 3.98
CA TYR A 382 24.00 12.37 3.71
C TYR A 382 22.98 12.32 2.58
N LEU A 383 23.14 11.34 1.70
CA LEU A 383 22.13 10.91 0.75
C LEU A 383 21.51 9.59 1.23
N GLY A 384 20.18 9.48 1.11
CA GLY A 384 19.40 8.38 1.66
C GLY A 384 18.29 8.90 2.56
N PRO A 385 17.62 8.04 3.33
CA PRO A 385 17.94 6.63 3.60
C PRO A 385 17.61 5.65 2.45
N PHE A 386 18.43 4.61 2.31
CA PHE A 386 18.24 3.50 1.35
C PHE A 386 17.80 2.22 2.04
N ALA A 387 16.92 1.45 1.38
CA ALA A 387 16.47 0.14 1.85
C ALA A 387 17.48 -0.99 1.53
N SER A 388 18.41 -0.78 0.60
CA SER A 388 19.39 -1.77 0.18
C SER A 388 20.72 -1.11 -0.18
N THR A 389 21.81 -1.89 -0.10
CA THR A 389 23.14 -1.46 -0.57
C THR A 389 23.14 -1.20 -2.08
N ARG A 390 22.40 -2.01 -2.86
CA ARG A 390 22.31 -1.85 -4.31
C ARG A 390 21.76 -0.48 -4.70
N SER A 391 20.65 -0.06 -4.09
CA SER A 391 20.05 1.25 -4.36
C SER A 391 20.97 2.41 -3.95
N ALA A 392 21.79 2.21 -2.91
CA ALA A 392 22.81 3.20 -2.53
C ALA A 392 23.92 3.26 -3.59
N ASP A 393 24.42 2.12 -4.06
CA ASP A 393 25.45 2.07 -5.11
C ASP A 393 24.94 2.68 -6.42
N ASP A 394 23.70 2.39 -6.81
CA ASP A 394 23.05 2.96 -7.99
C ASP A 394 22.95 4.49 -7.91
N ALA A 395 22.57 5.03 -6.75
CA ALA A 395 22.51 6.45 -6.51
C ALA A 395 23.89 7.12 -6.47
N ALA A 396 24.90 6.43 -5.92
CA ALA A 396 26.29 6.89 -5.93
C ALA A 396 26.81 6.97 -7.37
N ASP A 397 26.56 5.96 -8.19
CA ASP A 397 26.96 5.92 -9.60
C ASP A 397 26.37 7.08 -10.39
N ALA A 398 25.08 7.39 -10.19
CA ALA A 398 24.43 8.54 -10.82
C ALA A 398 25.11 9.86 -10.42
N LEU A 399 25.35 10.07 -9.13
CA LEU A 399 26.01 11.27 -8.63
C LEU A 399 27.45 11.41 -9.15
N LEU A 400 28.22 10.31 -9.14
CA LEU A 400 29.61 10.25 -9.61
C LEU A 400 29.75 10.33 -11.13
N ALA A 401 28.67 10.14 -11.89
CA ALA A 401 28.63 10.42 -13.33
C ALA A 401 28.48 11.93 -13.61
N ALA A 402 27.91 12.70 -12.67
CA ALA A 402 27.68 14.13 -12.80
C ALA A 402 28.78 14.98 -12.14
N VAL A 403 29.39 14.47 -11.07
CA VAL A 403 30.37 15.20 -10.25
C VAL A 403 31.66 14.38 -10.13
N PRO A 404 32.84 14.92 -10.48
CA PRO A 404 34.11 14.19 -10.51
C PRO A 404 34.73 14.04 -9.10
N LEU A 405 33.95 13.48 -8.15
CA LEU A 405 34.45 13.13 -6.84
C LEU A 405 35.40 11.92 -6.91
N ARG A 406 36.33 11.85 -5.97
CA ARG A 406 37.27 10.74 -5.87
C ARG A 406 36.54 9.52 -5.33
N GLN A 407 36.92 8.37 -5.86
CA GLN A 407 36.36 7.08 -5.46
C GLN A 407 37.37 6.21 -4.70
N CYS A 408 38.65 6.62 -4.66
CA CYS A 408 39.69 5.92 -3.93
C CYS A 408 39.45 6.00 -2.41
N THR A 409 39.65 4.89 -1.72
CA THR A 409 39.35 4.75 -0.28
C THR A 409 40.48 5.20 0.63
N GLY A 410 41.73 5.19 0.15
CA GLY A 410 42.91 5.55 0.93
C GLY A 410 42.92 7.04 1.32
N ARG A 411 43.30 7.37 2.56
CA ARG A 411 43.36 8.77 3.01
C ARG A 411 44.36 9.58 2.17
N LEU A 412 43.94 10.73 1.67
CA LEU A 412 44.79 11.65 0.91
C LEU A 412 45.21 12.82 1.79
N SER A 413 46.47 13.21 1.70
CA SER A 413 47.02 14.38 2.37
C SER A 413 47.24 15.48 1.34
N PRO A 414 46.90 16.75 1.63
CA PRO A 414 47.19 17.87 0.73
C PRO A 414 48.68 18.02 0.37
N ARG A 415 49.59 17.43 1.18
CA ARG A 415 51.04 17.53 0.99
C ARG A 415 51.66 16.32 0.30
N ALA A 416 50.98 15.17 0.27
CA ALA A 416 51.54 13.92 -0.22
C ALA A 416 50.94 13.56 -1.57
N ARG A 417 51.79 13.46 -2.60
CA ARG A 417 51.36 13.11 -3.96
C ARG A 417 51.46 11.60 -4.20
N ARG A 418 50.55 11.07 -4.99
CA ARG A 418 50.46 9.68 -5.44
C ARG A 418 50.05 9.68 -6.92
N PRO A 419 50.47 8.67 -7.71
CA PRO A 419 50.06 8.57 -9.11
C PRO A 419 48.53 8.63 -9.28
N ALA A 420 48.08 9.29 -10.35
CA ALA A 420 46.68 9.35 -10.72
C ALA A 420 46.13 7.96 -11.07
N CYS A 421 44.86 7.73 -10.80
CA CYS A 421 44.18 6.48 -11.19
C CYS A 421 43.50 6.64 -12.55
N ALA A 422 43.10 5.52 -13.17
CA ALA A 422 42.41 5.52 -14.47
C ALA A 422 41.15 6.43 -14.50
N LEU A 423 40.45 6.61 -13.37
CA LEU A 423 39.29 7.51 -13.31
C LEU A 423 39.67 8.98 -13.50
N ALA A 424 40.87 9.39 -13.11
CA ALA A 424 41.37 10.73 -13.35
C ALA A 424 41.61 10.97 -14.85
N ASP A 425 42.20 9.98 -15.53
CA ASP A 425 42.48 10.09 -16.97
C ASP A 425 41.20 10.04 -17.82
N LEU A 426 40.14 9.41 -17.29
CA LEU A 426 38.78 9.45 -17.86
C LEU A 426 37.98 10.71 -17.47
N GLY A 427 38.56 11.66 -16.72
CA GLY A 427 37.88 12.87 -16.27
C GLY A 427 36.76 12.64 -15.24
N ARG A 428 36.69 11.46 -14.64
CA ARG A 428 35.69 11.08 -13.61
C ARG A 428 36.13 11.36 -12.18
N CYS A 429 37.30 11.96 -12.01
CA CYS A 429 37.89 12.33 -10.72
C CYS A 429 38.74 13.58 -10.92
N GLY A 430 38.60 14.58 -10.03
CA GLY A 430 39.45 15.78 -10.02
C GLY A 430 40.94 15.53 -9.71
N ALA A 431 41.31 14.28 -9.44
CA ALA A 431 42.69 13.85 -9.17
C ALA A 431 43.43 14.67 -8.10
N PRO A 432 42.87 14.84 -6.88
CA PRO A 432 43.61 15.50 -5.80
C PRO A 432 44.83 14.68 -5.33
N CYS A 433 44.95 13.41 -5.74
CA CYS A 433 46.03 12.52 -5.31
C CYS A 433 47.38 12.85 -5.95
N ASP A 434 47.43 13.24 -7.23
CA ASP A 434 48.67 13.66 -7.90
C ASP A 434 48.89 15.18 -7.83
N GLY A 435 47.85 15.90 -7.38
CA GLY A 435 47.83 17.34 -7.17
C GLY A 435 47.42 18.14 -8.40
N ARG A 436 46.68 17.55 -9.36
CA ARG A 436 45.99 18.31 -10.42
C ARG A 436 44.97 19.30 -9.84
N GLU A 437 44.30 18.92 -8.76
CA GLU A 437 43.43 19.81 -7.98
C GLU A 437 43.94 19.94 -6.54
N ASP A 438 44.00 21.17 -6.04
CA ASP A 438 44.20 21.43 -4.62
C ASP A 438 42.88 21.31 -3.83
N VAL A 439 42.93 21.55 -2.53
CA VAL A 439 41.76 21.43 -1.64
C VAL A 439 40.65 22.40 -2.05
N ALA A 440 40.99 23.62 -2.46
CA ALA A 440 40.01 24.65 -2.82
C ALA A 440 39.34 24.34 -4.16
N ALA A 441 40.11 23.92 -5.15
CA ALA A 441 39.60 23.49 -6.45
C ALA A 441 38.68 22.27 -6.31
N TYR A 442 39.11 21.27 -5.52
CA TYR A 442 38.35 20.06 -5.26
C TYR A 442 37.06 20.31 -4.47
N ALA A 443 37.07 21.28 -3.54
CA ALA A 443 35.90 21.66 -2.75
C ALA A 443 34.72 22.13 -3.62
N ARG A 444 34.95 22.61 -4.86
CA ARG A 444 33.89 22.95 -5.80
C ARG A 444 33.07 21.72 -6.21
N HIS A 445 33.72 20.58 -6.44
CA HIS A 445 33.04 19.31 -6.73
C HIS A 445 32.22 18.85 -5.53
N VAL A 446 32.78 18.98 -4.33
CA VAL A 446 32.10 18.66 -3.06
C VAL A 446 30.87 19.54 -2.86
N ALA A 447 30.98 20.84 -3.15
CA ALA A 447 29.86 21.78 -3.09
C ALA A 447 28.76 21.42 -4.10
N ALA A 448 29.13 21.06 -5.34
CA ALA A 448 28.17 20.60 -6.35
C ALA A 448 27.44 19.32 -5.91
N ALA A 449 28.16 18.35 -5.34
CA ALA A 449 27.56 17.12 -4.82
C ALA A 449 26.60 17.42 -3.64
N ARG A 450 27.00 18.30 -2.71
CA ARG A 450 26.16 18.74 -1.60
C ARG A 450 24.89 19.43 -2.09
N ALA A 451 25.00 20.34 -3.05
CA ALA A 451 23.87 21.03 -3.64
C ALA A 451 22.90 20.06 -4.33
N ALA A 452 23.42 19.06 -5.05
CA ALA A 452 22.58 18.04 -5.69
C ALA A 452 21.84 17.14 -4.69
N ILE A 453 22.47 16.81 -3.56
CA ILE A 453 21.87 15.96 -2.52
C ILE A 453 20.80 16.74 -1.72
N THR A 454 21.14 17.96 -1.29
CA THR A 454 20.34 18.73 -0.32
C THR A 454 19.40 19.74 -0.97
N GLY A 455 19.60 20.05 -2.25
CA GLY A 455 18.85 21.03 -3.03
C GLY A 455 18.46 20.49 -4.40
N ASP A 456 18.98 21.11 -5.46
CA ASP A 456 18.60 20.87 -6.86
C ASP A 456 19.30 19.64 -7.48
N PRO A 457 18.59 18.54 -7.77
CA PRO A 457 19.18 17.36 -8.43
C PRO A 457 19.40 17.56 -9.94
N GLY A 458 18.99 18.69 -10.52
CA GLY A 458 19.01 18.98 -11.95
C GLY A 458 20.32 18.63 -12.66
N PRO A 459 21.51 18.97 -12.12
CA PRO A 459 22.78 18.58 -12.73
C PRO A 459 22.98 17.06 -12.87
N VAL A 460 22.53 16.28 -11.88
CA VAL A 460 22.62 14.81 -11.89
C VAL A 460 21.64 14.21 -12.89
N ILE A 461 20.41 14.74 -12.93
CA ILE A 461 19.39 14.36 -13.91
C ILE A 461 19.91 14.65 -15.33
N ALA A 462 20.37 15.87 -15.59
CA ALA A 462 20.86 16.27 -16.91
C ALA A 462 22.05 15.43 -17.38
N ALA A 463 23.01 15.13 -16.49
CA ALA A 463 24.13 14.25 -16.81
C ALA A 463 23.68 12.83 -17.17
N SER A 464 22.73 12.28 -16.41
CA SER A 464 22.16 10.95 -16.65
C SER A 464 21.38 10.90 -17.96
N THR A 465 20.52 11.88 -18.22
CA THR A 465 19.74 12.00 -19.46
C THR A 465 20.63 12.06 -20.69
N ARG A 466 21.68 12.89 -20.70
CA ARG A 466 22.64 12.93 -21.82
C ARG A 466 23.34 11.58 -22.08
N HIS A 467 23.48 10.73 -21.07
CA HIS A 467 24.07 9.41 -21.26
C HIS A 467 23.04 8.40 -21.77
N ILE A 468 21.82 8.46 -21.24
CA ILE A 468 20.67 7.67 -21.68
C ILE A 468 20.39 7.94 -23.16
N ASP A 469 20.36 9.21 -23.57
CA ASP A 469 20.07 9.62 -24.95
C ASP A 469 21.12 9.06 -25.92
N ARG A 470 22.41 9.21 -25.60
CA ARG A 470 23.49 8.63 -26.42
C ARG A 470 23.39 7.11 -26.55
N LEU A 471 23.11 6.41 -25.46
CA LEU A 471 22.92 4.96 -25.50
C LEU A 471 21.67 4.56 -26.31
N ALA A 472 20.61 5.37 -26.24
CA ALA A 472 19.40 5.16 -27.05
C ALA A 472 19.66 5.38 -28.54
N ASP A 473 20.42 6.41 -28.90
CA ASP A 473 20.86 6.67 -30.29
C ASP A 473 21.68 5.49 -30.84
N ASP A 474 22.53 4.90 -30.00
CA ASP A 474 23.31 3.68 -30.30
C ASP A 474 22.47 2.39 -30.24
N ARG A 475 21.16 2.47 -29.97
CA ARG A 475 20.23 1.34 -29.79
C ARG A 475 20.58 0.39 -28.64
N ARG A 476 21.31 0.88 -27.63
CA ARG A 476 21.74 0.15 -26.42
C ARG A 476 20.75 0.35 -25.27
N TYR A 477 19.51 -0.07 -25.48
CA TYR A 477 18.39 0.22 -24.57
C TYR A 477 18.52 -0.39 -23.16
N GLU A 478 19.13 -1.57 -23.04
CA GLU A 478 19.32 -2.22 -21.74
C GLU A 478 20.27 -1.41 -20.85
N GLU A 479 21.34 -0.87 -21.43
CA GLU A 479 22.28 -0.01 -20.71
C GLU A 479 21.67 1.34 -20.39
N ALA A 480 20.89 1.91 -21.32
CA ALA A 480 20.12 3.13 -21.08
C ALA A 480 19.17 2.96 -19.88
N ALA A 481 18.52 1.79 -19.76
CA ALA A 481 17.67 1.47 -18.61
C ALA A 481 18.45 1.41 -17.29
N VAL A 482 19.67 0.87 -17.27
CA VAL A 482 20.53 0.88 -16.06
C VAL A 482 20.83 2.32 -15.61
N HIS A 483 21.16 3.22 -16.53
CA HIS A 483 21.44 4.62 -16.19
C HIS A 483 20.20 5.38 -15.72
N ARG A 484 19.04 5.08 -16.31
CA ARG A 484 17.75 5.58 -15.82
C ARG A 484 17.49 5.11 -14.39
N ASP A 485 17.66 3.83 -14.10
CA ASP A 485 17.38 3.24 -12.78
C ASP A 485 18.32 3.80 -11.69
N ARG A 486 19.59 4.05 -12.05
CA ARG A 486 20.56 4.78 -11.23
C ARG A 486 20.10 6.21 -10.91
N MET A 487 19.71 6.97 -11.94
CA MET A 487 19.19 8.33 -11.78
C MET A 487 17.94 8.35 -10.89
N VAL A 488 16.99 7.44 -11.12
CA VAL A 488 15.76 7.33 -10.32
C VAL A 488 16.09 6.99 -8.86
N SER A 489 17.06 6.11 -8.62
CA SER A 489 17.53 5.79 -7.27
C SER A 489 18.11 7.01 -6.55
N PHE A 490 18.91 7.83 -7.24
CA PHE A 490 19.42 9.09 -6.71
C PHE A 490 18.30 10.09 -6.38
N VAL A 491 17.42 10.39 -7.35
CA VAL A 491 16.36 11.39 -7.18
C VAL A 491 15.41 11.00 -6.05
N ARG A 492 15.01 9.73 -5.96
CA ARG A 492 14.16 9.24 -4.87
C ARG A 492 14.83 9.36 -3.51
N ALA A 493 16.13 9.03 -3.42
CA ALA A 493 16.87 9.14 -2.17
C ALA A 493 17.08 10.59 -1.74
N ALA A 494 17.36 11.51 -2.68
CA ALA A 494 17.49 12.93 -2.40
C ALA A 494 16.14 13.51 -1.94
N ALA A 495 15.05 13.21 -2.64
CA ALA A 495 13.71 13.65 -2.26
C ALA A 495 13.30 13.14 -0.87
N ARG A 496 13.62 11.87 -0.58
CA ARG A 496 13.40 11.25 0.73
C ARG A 496 14.20 11.94 1.82
N GLY A 497 15.50 12.15 1.61
CA GLY A 497 16.39 12.81 2.56
C GLY A 497 15.99 14.25 2.85
N GLN A 498 15.66 15.04 1.81
CA GLN A 498 15.21 16.43 1.93
C GLN A 498 13.93 16.54 2.77
N ARG A 499 12.94 15.66 2.55
CA ARG A 499 11.71 15.63 3.34
C ARG A 499 11.95 15.27 4.80
N LEU A 500 12.82 14.31 5.05
CA LEU A 500 13.17 13.91 6.42
C LEU A 500 13.88 15.05 7.13
N ALA A 501 14.94 15.60 6.52
CA ALA A 501 15.70 16.73 7.07
C ALA A 501 14.81 17.92 7.42
N ALA A 502 13.85 18.27 6.55
CA ALA A 502 12.89 19.34 6.80
C ALA A 502 12.06 19.10 8.07
N LEU A 503 11.58 17.88 8.31
CA LEU A 503 10.76 17.57 9.48
C LEU A 503 11.60 17.36 10.75
N THR A 504 12.82 16.82 10.62
CA THR A 504 13.73 16.60 11.76
C THR A 504 14.36 17.89 12.26
N GLY A 505 14.50 18.89 11.37
CA GLY A 505 14.96 20.23 11.71
C GLY A 505 13.96 21.04 12.52
N VAL A 506 12.69 20.66 12.57
CA VAL A 506 11.64 21.35 13.35
C VAL A 506 11.74 20.94 14.83
N PRO A 507 12.07 21.86 15.76
CA PRO A 507 12.11 21.57 17.18
C PRO A 507 10.78 21.06 17.72
N GLN A 508 9.68 21.70 17.33
CA GLN A 508 8.33 21.29 17.71
C GLN A 508 7.29 21.75 16.70
N LEU A 509 6.32 20.90 16.43
CA LEU A 509 5.15 21.17 15.62
C LEU A 509 3.92 20.55 16.28
N VAL A 510 2.79 21.26 16.22
CA VAL A 510 1.47 20.74 16.58
C VAL A 510 0.59 20.80 15.36
N ALA A 511 -0.02 19.68 15.00
CA ALA A 511 -0.96 19.61 13.91
C ALA A 511 -2.26 18.90 14.33
N ALA A 512 -3.34 19.26 13.65
CA ALA A 512 -4.69 18.77 13.92
C ALA A 512 -5.33 18.23 12.65
N ALA A 513 -5.73 16.96 12.66
CA ALA A 513 -6.50 16.34 11.58
C ALA A 513 -7.99 16.28 11.96
N PRO A 514 -8.92 16.57 11.05
CA PRO A 514 -10.34 16.45 11.32
C PRO A 514 -10.73 14.96 11.42
N THR A 515 -11.60 14.63 12.37
CA THR A 515 -12.19 13.29 12.49
C THR A 515 -13.51 13.20 11.72
N ALA A 516 -13.98 11.97 11.45
CA ALA A 516 -15.25 11.75 10.76
C ALA A 516 -16.46 12.33 11.53
N GLN A 517 -16.36 12.40 12.86
CA GLN A 517 -17.39 12.91 13.74
C GLN A 517 -17.32 14.43 13.94
N ALA A 518 -16.49 15.16 13.18
CA ALA A 518 -16.23 16.60 13.34
C ALA A 518 -15.45 17.00 14.62
N GLY A 519 -14.63 16.08 15.13
CA GLY A 519 -13.62 16.35 16.17
C GLY A 519 -12.22 16.57 15.58
N TRP A 520 -11.20 16.56 16.43
CA TRP A 520 -9.80 16.77 16.04
C TRP A 520 -8.85 15.74 16.62
N ASP A 521 -8.03 15.12 15.78
CA ASP A 521 -6.87 14.34 16.18
C ASP A 521 -5.63 15.23 16.19
N LEU A 522 -5.07 15.47 17.37
CA LEU A 522 -3.91 16.32 17.63
C LEU A 522 -2.65 15.48 17.75
N ALA A 523 -1.60 15.86 17.02
CA ALA A 523 -0.28 15.27 17.13
C ALA A 523 0.76 16.33 17.49
N VAL A 524 1.56 16.06 18.52
CA VAL A 524 2.76 16.85 18.86
C VAL A 524 3.98 16.10 18.37
N VAL A 525 4.78 16.77 17.54
CA VAL A 525 5.97 16.22 16.90
C VAL A 525 7.18 17.05 17.31
N ARG A 526 8.27 16.41 17.71
CA ARG A 526 9.55 17.06 17.99
C ARG A 526 10.66 16.37 17.23
N HIS A 527 11.42 17.12 16.43
CA HIS A 527 12.52 16.60 15.60
C HIS A 527 12.14 15.34 14.79
N GLY A 528 10.95 15.35 14.19
CA GLY A 528 10.41 14.24 13.39
C GLY A 528 9.93 13.01 14.18
N ARG A 529 9.84 13.08 15.51
CA ARG A 529 9.30 12.03 16.39
C ARG A 529 7.93 12.40 16.92
N LEU A 530 6.99 11.46 16.95
CA LEU A 530 5.71 11.66 17.61
C LEU A 530 5.90 11.55 19.14
N VAL A 531 5.60 12.62 19.87
CA VAL A 531 5.86 12.72 21.32
C VAL A 531 4.58 12.83 22.16
N SER A 532 3.46 13.21 21.55
CA SER A 532 2.15 13.23 22.19
C SER A 532 1.05 13.12 21.12
N ALA A 533 -0.08 12.52 21.51
CA ALA A 533 -1.23 12.31 20.65
C ALA A 533 -2.51 12.44 21.50
N VAL A 534 -3.49 13.18 21.00
CA VAL A 534 -4.75 13.47 21.71
C VAL A 534 -5.89 13.51 20.70
N SER A 535 -7.08 13.03 21.07
CA SER A 535 -8.29 13.23 20.27
C SER A 535 -9.26 14.13 21.04
N VAL A 536 -9.80 15.13 20.35
CA VAL A 536 -10.72 16.14 20.89
C VAL A 536 -12.09 15.91 20.27
N ALA A 537 -13.10 15.76 21.13
CA ALA A 537 -14.47 15.53 20.70
C ALA A 537 -15.07 16.75 19.97
N PRO A 538 -16.11 16.55 19.14
CA PRO A 538 -16.80 17.63 18.44
C PRO A 538 -17.40 18.64 19.42
N GLY A 539 -17.33 19.93 19.08
CA GLY A 539 -17.87 21.01 19.92
C GLY A 539 -17.02 21.42 21.12
N ILE A 540 -15.90 20.74 21.37
CA ILE A 540 -14.94 21.11 22.41
C ILE A 540 -13.85 22.02 21.82
N ASP A 541 -13.48 23.09 22.54
CA ASP A 541 -12.35 23.94 22.18
C ASP A 541 -11.04 23.12 22.24
N PRO A 542 -10.31 22.94 21.12
CA PRO A 542 -9.09 22.15 21.11
C PRO A 542 -7.89 22.87 21.77
N ARG A 543 -7.94 24.18 22.03
CA ARG A 543 -6.77 24.94 22.50
C ARG A 543 -6.23 24.46 23.86
N PRO A 544 -7.05 24.25 24.91
CA PRO A 544 -6.55 23.73 26.18
C PRO A 544 -5.93 22.33 26.06
N TRP A 545 -6.44 21.50 25.14
CA TRP A 545 -5.90 20.17 24.86
C TRP A 545 -4.55 20.22 24.15
N VAL A 546 -4.36 21.20 23.26
CA VAL A 546 -3.04 21.48 22.67
C VAL A 546 -2.04 21.87 23.75
N ASP A 547 -2.40 22.79 24.66
CA ASP A 547 -1.53 23.21 25.75
C ASP A 547 -1.14 22.04 26.66
N ALA A 548 -2.12 21.24 27.08
CA ALA A 548 -1.88 20.04 27.88
C ALA A 548 -1.00 19.03 27.14
N ALA A 549 -1.27 18.76 25.86
CA ALA A 549 -0.52 17.80 25.05
C ALA A 549 0.95 18.22 24.89
N VAL A 550 1.22 19.51 24.74
CA VAL A 550 2.59 20.06 24.65
C VAL A 550 3.29 19.99 26.00
N ALA A 551 2.59 20.32 27.09
CA ALA A 551 3.14 20.29 28.44
C ALA A 551 3.51 18.87 28.90
N SER A 552 2.73 17.85 28.51
CA SER A 552 2.98 16.45 28.85
C SER A 552 3.85 15.69 27.84
N ALA A 553 4.26 16.33 26.74
CA ALA A 553 4.99 15.68 25.65
C ALA A 553 6.41 15.28 26.06
N GLU A 554 6.86 14.11 25.60
CA GLU A 554 8.24 13.62 25.73
C GLU A 554 9.25 14.68 25.25
N THR A 555 10.28 14.94 26.05
CA THR A 555 11.41 15.81 25.64
C THR A 555 12.33 15.03 24.71
N VAL A 556 12.64 15.59 23.54
CA VAL A 556 13.50 14.97 22.54
C VAL A 556 14.69 15.89 22.29
N GLN A 557 15.89 15.36 22.44
CA GLN A 557 17.12 16.08 22.10
C GLN A 557 17.41 15.94 20.61
N PRO A 558 17.83 17.01 19.92
CA PRO A 558 18.18 16.92 18.51
C PRO A 558 19.33 15.94 18.30
N GLN A 559 19.27 15.18 17.20
CA GLN A 559 20.35 14.33 16.74
C GLN A 559 21.17 15.07 15.67
N PRO A 560 22.50 14.83 15.57
CA PRO A 560 23.30 15.46 14.53
C PRO A 560 22.92 15.00 13.12
N GLY A 561 22.88 15.93 12.17
CA GLY A 561 22.60 15.67 10.76
C GLY A 561 21.11 15.38 10.43
N PRO A 562 20.80 14.91 9.21
CA PRO A 562 19.42 14.69 8.74
C PRO A 562 18.79 13.40 9.31
N ALA A 563 19.44 12.74 10.29
CA ALA A 563 18.89 11.55 10.92
C ALA A 563 17.69 11.91 11.79
N PRO A 564 16.56 11.19 11.65
CA PRO A 564 15.45 11.40 12.55
C PRO A 564 15.77 10.99 13.99
N CYS A 565 15.20 11.72 14.95
CA CYS A 565 15.20 11.34 16.38
C CYS A 565 14.28 10.12 16.68
N ALA A 566 13.68 9.58 15.62
CA ALA A 566 12.86 8.38 15.59
C ALA A 566 13.37 7.45 14.47
N SER A 567 12.69 6.31 14.26
CA SER A 567 12.96 5.53 13.05
C SER A 567 12.60 6.34 11.79
N VAL A 568 13.27 6.05 10.68
CA VAL A 568 12.94 6.62 9.36
C VAL A 568 11.46 6.39 9.04
N GLU A 569 10.98 5.17 9.24
CA GLU A 569 9.59 4.82 8.93
C GLU A 569 8.59 5.63 9.77
N GLU A 570 8.87 5.86 11.06
CA GLU A 570 8.04 6.71 11.92
C GLU A 570 7.96 8.14 11.37
N THR A 571 9.11 8.73 11.07
CA THR A 571 9.17 10.12 10.55
C THR A 571 8.43 10.24 9.21
N GLU A 572 8.51 9.22 8.35
CA GLU A 572 7.77 9.18 7.10
C GLU A 572 6.25 9.05 7.29
N ARG A 573 5.81 8.35 8.35
CA ARG A 573 4.38 8.23 8.70
C ARG A 573 3.82 9.56 9.14
N ILE A 574 4.56 10.25 9.99
CA ILE A 574 4.23 11.61 10.45
C ILE A 574 4.18 12.56 9.24
N ALA A 575 5.23 12.58 8.41
CA ALA A 575 5.26 13.43 7.22
C ALA A 575 4.10 13.16 6.25
N ARG A 576 3.69 11.88 6.09
CA ARG A 576 2.54 11.52 5.26
C ARG A 576 1.22 11.97 5.89
N TRP A 577 1.07 11.83 7.20
CA TRP A 577 -0.12 12.28 7.92
C TRP A 577 -0.26 13.80 7.86
N LEU A 578 0.83 14.55 8.07
CA LEU A 578 0.85 16.02 7.95
C LEU A 578 0.45 16.52 6.56
N ALA A 579 0.80 15.76 5.52
CA ALA A 579 0.38 16.04 4.14
C ALA A 579 -1.05 15.59 3.82
N GLY A 580 -1.78 15.05 4.79
CA GLY A 580 -3.15 14.59 4.63
C GLY A 580 -4.13 15.75 4.38
N SER A 581 -5.19 15.47 3.62
CA SER A 581 -6.24 16.45 3.35
C SER A 581 -6.92 16.89 4.65
N GLY A 582 -7.08 18.20 4.82
CA GLY A 582 -7.73 18.80 5.99
C GLY A 582 -6.86 18.93 7.23
N VAL A 583 -5.63 18.40 7.24
CA VAL A 583 -4.71 18.58 8.37
C VAL A 583 -4.28 20.04 8.46
N ARG A 584 -4.34 20.59 9.67
CA ARG A 584 -4.02 21.99 9.97
C ARG A 584 -2.78 22.07 10.84
N LEU A 585 -1.87 22.95 10.48
CA LEU A 585 -0.76 23.35 11.35
C LEU A 585 -1.32 24.29 12.43
N VAL A 586 -1.15 23.92 13.70
CA VAL A 586 -1.69 24.67 14.85
C VAL A 586 -0.61 25.50 15.52
N ARG A 587 0.57 24.91 15.74
CA ARG A 587 1.76 25.59 16.27
C ARG A 587 3.01 25.07 15.57
N LEU A 588 3.97 25.95 15.36
CA LEU A 588 5.27 25.61 14.79
C LEU A 588 6.33 26.45 15.49
N ASP A 589 7.31 25.76 16.06
CA ASP A 589 8.53 26.39 16.55
C ASP A 589 9.58 26.26 15.43
N GLY A 590 10.11 27.40 14.96
CA GLY A 590 11.05 27.44 13.83
C GLY A 590 10.37 27.43 12.45
N GLU A 591 11.02 26.79 11.48
CA GLU A 591 10.57 26.74 10.09
C GLU A 591 10.41 25.31 9.60
N TRP A 592 9.35 25.04 8.84
CA TRP A 592 9.16 23.79 8.13
C TRP A 592 9.15 24.06 6.62
N SER A 593 10.32 23.94 6.00
CA SER A 593 10.54 24.28 4.59
C SER A 593 11.43 23.24 3.91
N TRP A 594 11.34 23.17 2.58
CA TRP A 594 12.24 22.38 1.74
C TRP A 594 12.55 23.13 0.44
N PRO A 595 13.63 22.78 -0.27
CA PRO A 595 14.04 23.50 -1.47
C PRO A 595 12.96 23.47 -2.57
N ALA A 596 12.67 24.63 -3.16
CA ALA A 596 11.70 24.75 -4.26
C ALA A 596 12.12 23.99 -5.52
N ALA A 597 13.42 24.01 -5.82
CA ALA A 597 14.04 23.19 -6.86
C ALA A 597 14.43 21.79 -6.36
N GLY A 598 13.90 21.35 -5.21
CA GLY A 598 14.25 20.08 -4.58
C GLY A 598 13.81 18.86 -5.38
N ALA A 599 14.38 17.72 -5.03
CA ALA A 599 14.19 16.46 -5.75
C ALA A 599 12.77 15.89 -5.66
N ILE A 600 11.91 16.41 -4.77
CA ILE A 600 10.51 16.00 -4.66
C ILE A 600 9.76 16.19 -5.99
N ARG A 601 9.98 17.33 -6.67
CA ARG A 601 9.34 17.66 -7.94
C ARG A 601 9.63 16.59 -9.00
N ASP A 602 10.89 16.19 -9.10
CA ASP A 602 11.35 15.21 -10.08
C ASP A 602 11.02 13.77 -9.65
N ALA A 603 11.05 13.45 -8.36
CA ALA A 603 10.66 12.15 -7.84
C ALA A 603 9.22 11.77 -8.20
N LEU A 604 8.31 12.75 -8.23
CA LEU A 604 6.93 12.55 -8.69
C LEU A 604 6.87 12.21 -10.18
N ARG A 605 7.67 12.87 -11.02
CA ARG A 605 7.78 12.60 -12.46
C ARG A 605 8.27 11.18 -12.75
N TYR A 606 9.11 10.63 -11.87
CA TYR A 606 9.67 9.28 -11.99
C TYR A 606 9.02 8.25 -11.03
N ALA A 607 7.85 8.56 -10.47
CA ALA A 607 7.14 7.64 -9.58
C ALA A 607 6.70 6.36 -10.32
N ASP A 608 6.21 6.50 -11.56
CA ASP A 608 5.65 5.40 -12.36
C ASP A 608 6.69 4.53 -13.08
N VAL A 609 7.91 5.06 -13.24
CA VAL A 609 9.00 4.41 -13.99
C VAL A 609 9.55 3.15 -13.27
N HIS A 610 9.20 2.96 -12.00
CA HIS A 610 9.63 1.84 -11.18
C HIS A 610 8.47 1.29 -10.32
N ARG A 611 7.48 0.65 -10.95
CA ARG A 611 6.91 -0.56 -10.31
C ARG A 611 8.04 -1.60 -10.27
N SER A 612 8.78 -1.62 -9.17
CA SER A 612 9.87 -2.56 -8.95
C SER A 612 9.35 -4.01 -9.08
N PRO A 613 10.15 -4.96 -9.62
CA PRO A 613 9.82 -6.39 -9.65
C PRO A 613 9.62 -7.06 -8.27
N ASP A 614 9.86 -6.35 -7.17
CA ASP A 614 9.77 -6.86 -5.80
C ASP A 614 8.33 -6.95 -5.24
N SER A 615 7.31 -6.87 -6.10
CA SER A 615 5.97 -7.33 -5.73
C SER A 615 5.96 -8.88 -5.69
N PRO A 616 5.42 -9.53 -4.62
CA PRO A 616 5.37 -10.99 -4.53
C PRO A 616 4.60 -11.65 -5.69
N GLU A 617 3.79 -10.89 -6.42
CA GLU A 617 2.97 -11.38 -7.54
C GLU A 617 3.81 -11.81 -8.76
N GLN A 618 5.01 -11.26 -8.96
CA GLN A 618 5.82 -11.61 -10.14
C GLN A 618 6.93 -12.64 -9.86
N ALA A 619 7.27 -12.91 -8.60
CA ALA A 619 8.25 -13.93 -8.23
C ALA A 619 7.72 -15.37 -8.48
N ALA A 620 6.40 -15.54 -8.55
CA ALA A 620 5.77 -16.82 -8.92
C ALA A 620 5.94 -17.15 -10.42
N GLY A 621 6.04 -16.15 -11.29
CA GLY A 621 6.15 -16.35 -12.75
C GLY A 621 7.53 -16.79 -13.22
N ARG A 622 8.62 -16.37 -12.54
CA ARG A 622 10.00 -16.65 -13.02
C ARG A 622 10.58 -18.00 -12.60
N ARG A 623 9.89 -18.77 -11.75
CA ARG A 623 10.32 -20.15 -11.40
C ARG A 623 9.84 -21.21 -12.38
N ALA A 624 8.96 -20.87 -13.33
CA ALA A 624 8.38 -21.83 -14.28
C ALA A 624 9.17 -21.97 -15.61
N GLU A 625 10.09 -21.06 -15.94
CA GLU A 625 10.77 -21.05 -17.25
C GLU A 625 12.22 -21.58 -17.24
N GLY A 626 12.71 -22.02 -16.08
CA GLY A 626 14.11 -22.41 -15.88
C GLY A 626 14.40 -23.91 -15.98
N GLN A 627 13.76 -24.68 -16.86
CA GLN A 627 14.13 -26.08 -17.10
C GLN A 627 13.72 -26.53 -18.52
N ARG A 628 14.57 -26.26 -19.51
CA ARG A 628 14.63 -27.05 -20.75
C ARG A 628 15.86 -27.95 -20.70
N PRO A 629 15.75 -29.25 -21.00
CA PRO A 629 16.88 -30.16 -21.04
C PRO A 629 17.75 -29.88 -22.27
N ARG A 630 19.07 -29.84 -22.08
CA ARG A 630 20.05 -29.86 -23.17
C ARG A 630 20.03 -31.25 -23.80
N ARG A 631 19.91 -31.30 -25.14
CA ARG A 631 20.41 -32.42 -25.95
C ARG A 631 21.90 -32.26 -26.14
#